data_AF-A0A7J3E2B1-F1
#
_entry.id   AF-A0A7J3E2B1-F1
#
_cell.length_a   1.000
_cell.length_b   1.000
_cell.length_c   1.000
_cell.angle_alpha   90.00
_cell.angle_beta   90.00
_cell.angle_gamma   90.00
#
_symmetry.space_group_name_H-M   'P 1'
#
loop_
_entity.id
_entity.type
_entity.pdbx_description
1 polymer ?
#
loop_
_entity_poly.entity_id
_entity_poly.type
_entity_poly.pdbx_seq_one_letter_code
_entity_poly.pdbx_strand_id
1 'polypeptide(L)'
;MELKYVAAVIVAFVVMIVFFGFYAGLFKLNVGFNQHVDVKYACSKLNGTTISKMDLETILYGFLTDQCNYFEFNLTESLQISEIERIVHKIDNKVEVLPKNDCKLPLTATNTVFVCCSDPLEQGKRINISKRQITYSDVLICQKE
;
A
#
# COMPACT_ATOMS: atom_id res chain seq x y z
N MET A 1 22.10 -53.96 -1.56
CA MET A 1 21.42 -53.01 -2.47
C MET A 1 20.60 -51.96 -1.71
N GLU A 2 20.21 -52.24 -0.47
CA GLU A 2 19.30 -51.41 0.34
C GLU A 2 19.91 -50.09 0.85
N LEU A 3 21.18 -50.09 1.24
CA LEU A 3 21.83 -48.90 1.84
C LEU A 3 21.92 -47.69 0.89
N LYS A 4 22.03 -47.95 -0.43
CA LYS A 4 22.09 -46.91 -1.47
C LYS A 4 20.75 -46.18 -1.61
N TYR A 5 19.64 -46.88 -1.40
CA TYR A 5 18.30 -46.31 -1.46
C TYR A 5 18.03 -45.41 -0.25
N VAL A 6 18.43 -45.87 0.94
CA VAL A 6 18.31 -45.08 2.18
C VAL A 6 19.11 -43.78 2.10
N ALA A 7 20.36 -43.85 1.61
CA ALA A 7 21.18 -42.66 1.41
C ALA A 7 20.57 -41.69 0.37
N ALA A 8 20.02 -42.20 -0.73
CA ALA A 8 19.37 -41.38 -1.75
C ALA A 8 18.12 -40.66 -1.22
N VAL A 9 17.32 -41.32 -0.37
CA VAL A 9 16.13 -40.73 0.25
C VAL A 9 16.51 -39.61 1.22
N ILE A 10 17.57 -39.80 2.02
CA ILE A 10 18.05 -38.77 2.95
C ILE A 10 18.55 -37.55 2.18
N VAL A 11 19.32 -37.74 1.11
CA VAL A 11 19.81 -36.65 0.26
C VAL A 11 18.65 -35.89 -0.38
N ALA A 12 17.65 -36.59 -0.92
CA ALA A 12 16.45 -35.97 -1.49
C ALA A 12 15.68 -35.12 -0.46
N PHE A 13 15.57 -35.59 0.77
CA PHE A 13 14.89 -34.87 1.85
C PHE A 13 15.64 -33.57 2.23
N VAL A 14 16.97 -33.63 2.34
CA VAL A 14 17.81 -32.45 2.61
C VAL A 14 17.68 -31.43 1.47
N VAL A 15 17.71 -31.87 0.22
CA VAL A 15 17.52 -31.00 -0.95
C VAL A 15 16.15 -30.31 -0.89
N MET A 16 15.09 -31.04 -0.54
CA MET A 16 13.75 -30.46 -0.42
C MET A 16 13.69 -29.36 0.65
N ILE A 17 14.31 -29.57 1.82
CA ILE A 17 14.36 -28.57 2.90
C ILE A 17 15.12 -27.32 2.45
N VAL A 18 16.25 -27.48 1.75
CA VAL A 18 17.02 -26.35 1.22
C VAL A 18 16.21 -25.57 0.19
N PHE A 19 15.49 -26.25 -0.71
CA PHE A 19 14.58 -25.60 -1.66
C PHE A 19 13.46 -24.84 -0.95
N PHE A 20 12.79 -25.43 0.04
CA PHE A 20 11.75 -24.74 0.82
C PHE A 20 12.29 -23.52 1.56
N GLY A 21 13.48 -23.61 2.16
CA GLY A 21 14.15 -22.49 2.83
C GLY A 21 14.51 -21.37 1.86
N PHE A 22 14.96 -21.71 0.64
CA PHE A 22 15.27 -20.75 -0.41
C PHE A 22 14.00 -20.03 -0.92
N TYR A 23 12.91 -20.77 -1.17
CA TYR A 23 11.62 -20.17 -1.53
C TYR A 23 11.07 -19.28 -0.42
N ALA A 24 11.15 -19.71 0.85
CA ALA A 24 10.73 -18.89 1.99
C ALA A 24 11.59 -17.61 2.14
N GLY A 25 12.87 -17.67 1.76
CA GLY A 25 13.76 -16.51 1.69
C GLY A 25 13.43 -15.54 0.55
N LEU A 26 13.08 -16.07 -0.64
CA LEU A 26 12.65 -15.26 -1.78
C LEU A 26 11.29 -14.57 -1.56
N PHE A 27 10.34 -15.25 -0.91
CA PHE A 27 9.07 -14.62 -0.51
C PHE A 27 9.24 -13.53 0.57
N LYS A 28 10.40 -13.50 1.24
CA LYS A 28 10.79 -12.43 2.16
C LYS A 28 11.55 -11.27 1.51
N LEU A 29 11.74 -11.25 0.18
CA LEU A 29 12.05 -10.00 -0.51
C LEU A 29 10.78 -9.13 -0.53
N ASN A 30 10.50 -8.53 0.62
CA ASN A 30 9.76 -7.29 0.68
C ASN A 30 10.64 -6.30 -0.09
N VAL A 31 10.27 -5.98 -1.32
CA VAL A 31 10.99 -5.02 -2.16
C VAL A 31 10.79 -3.67 -1.50
N GLY A 32 11.63 -3.36 -0.51
CA GLY A 32 11.63 -2.08 0.16
C GLY A 32 11.74 -1.00 -0.90
N PHE A 33 10.72 -0.15 -0.97
CA PHE A 33 10.70 0.98 -1.88
C PHE A 33 11.96 1.81 -1.68
N ASN A 34 12.87 1.76 -2.66
CA ASN A 34 13.97 2.70 -2.78
C ASN A 34 13.44 3.97 -3.45
N GLN A 35 12.49 4.64 -2.81
CA GLN A 35 12.21 6.03 -3.16
C GLN A 35 13.14 6.90 -2.34
N HIS A 36 14.21 7.38 -2.99
CA HIS A 36 15.14 8.38 -2.46
C HIS A 36 14.49 9.78 -2.29
N VAL A 37 13.16 9.86 -2.36
CA VAL A 37 12.38 11.06 -2.10
C VAL A 37 12.01 11.04 -0.63
N ASP A 38 12.41 12.07 0.12
CA ASP A 38 11.95 12.26 1.48
C ASP A 38 10.41 12.40 1.46
N VAL A 39 9.72 11.39 1.97
CA VAL A 39 8.27 11.28 1.92
C VAL A 39 7.60 12.41 2.72
N LYS A 40 8.23 12.87 3.81
CA LYS A 40 7.75 14.03 4.57
C LYS A 40 7.87 15.30 3.74
N TYR A 41 8.95 15.45 2.98
CA TYR A 41 9.12 16.55 2.04
C TYR A 41 8.06 16.51 0.94
N ALA A 42 7.79 15.35 0.35
CA ALA A 42 6.75 15.18 -0.65
C ALA A 42 5.36 15.56 -0.11
N CYS A 43 4.98 15.04 1.06
CA CYS A 43 3.72 15.37 1.71
C CYS A 43 3.59 16.85 2.10
N SER A 44 4.69 17.55 2.39
CA SER A 44 4.65 18.98 2.67
C SER A 44 4.61 19.83 1.40
N LYS A 45 5.39 19.48 0.37
CA LYS A 45 5.61 20.35 -0.80
C LYS A 45 4.56 20.18 -1.90
N LEU A 46 4.06 18.95 -2.08
CA LEU A 46 3.07 18.64 -3.10
C LEU A 46 1.63 18.87 -2.62
N ASN A 47 1.45 19.25 -1.36
CA ASN A 47 0.12 19.51 -0.80
C ASN A 47 -0.51 20.73 -1.49
N GLY A 48 -1.76 20.58 -1.93
CA GLY A 48 -2.52 21.55 -2.70
C GLY A 48 -2.14 21.63 -4.18
N THR A 49 -1.31 20.72 -4.69
CA THR A 49 -0.86 20.72 -6.11
C THR A 49 -1.57 19.65 -6.94
N THR A 50 -1.41 19.72 -8.26
CA THR A 50 -1.81 18.64 -9.16
C THR A 50 -0.70 17.60 -9.24
N ILE A 51 -1.02 16.35 -8.94
CA ILE A 51 -0.04 15.27 -8.85
C ILE A 51 -0.38 14.12 -9.80
N SER A 52 0.64 13.37 -10.20
CA SER A 52 0.49 12.15 -11.00
C SER A 52 0.18 10.93 -10.14
N LYS A 53 -0.16 9.80 -10.78
CA LYS A 53 -0.31 8.51 -10.09
C LYS A 53 0.98 8.06 -9.37
N MET A 54 2.15 8.39 -9.91
CA MET A 54 3.44 8.05 -9.30
C MET A 54 3.69 8.84 -8.00
N ASP A 55 3.29 10.10 -7.99
CA ASP A 55 3.33 10.93 -6.79
C ASP A 55 2.34 10.39 -5.75
N LEU A 56 1.13 10.00 -6.17
CA LEU A 56 0.12 9.42 -5.28
C LEU A 56 0.62 8.16 -4.57
N GLU A 57 1.34 7.28 -5.27
CA GLU A 57 1.98 6.11 -4.67
C GLU A 57 2.94 6.49 -3.53
N THR A 58 3.74 7.53 -3.73
CA THR A 58 4.66 8.09 -2.72
C THR A 58 3.88 8.66 -1.52
N ILE A 59 2.79 9.38 -1.79
CA ILE A 59 1.95 9.98 -0.75
C ILE A 59 1.25 8.89 0.07
N LEU A 60 0.65 7.88 -0.58
CA LEU A 60 0.01 6.76 0.10
C LEU A 60 1.00 5.96 0.94
N TYR A 61 2.23 5.77 0.47
CA TYR A 61 3.30 5.20 1.29
C TYR A 61 3.53 6.02 2.56
N GLY A 62 3.55 7.36 2.46
CA GLY A 62 3.66 8.24 3.62
C GLY A 62 2.52 8.13 4.62
N PHE A 63 1.29 7.92 4.15
CA PHE A 63 0.15 7.66 5.04
C PHE A 63 0.24 6.28 5.69
N LEU A 64 0.59 5.23 4.95
CA LEU A 64 0.68 3.87 5.48
C LEU A 64 1.86 3.69 6.45
N THR A 65 2.91 4.51 6.34
CA THR A 65 4.10 4.49 7.21
C THR A 65 4.13 5.60 8.28
N ASP A 66 2.99 6.23 8.58
CA ASP A 66 2.84 7.26 9.62
C ASP A 66 3.71 8.53 9.42
N GLN A 67 4.07 8.84 8.17
CA GLN A 67 4.84 10.04 7.82
C GLN A 67 3.95 11.22 7.41
N CYS A 68 2.68 10.96 7.07
CA CYS A 68 1.72 11.96 6.61
C CYS A 68 0.36 11.78 7.30
N ASN A 69 -0.29 12.90 7.65
CA ASN A 69 -1.56 12.91 8.40
C ASN A 69 -2.71 13.54 7.62
N TYR A 70 -2.40 14.53 6.78
CA TYR A 70 -3.35 15.22 5.93
C TYR A 70 -2.65 15.64 4.65
N PHE A 71 -3.31 15.45 3.53
CA PHE A 71 -2.81 15.82 2.21
C PHE A 71 -3.98 16.12 1.29
N GLU A 72 -3.81 17.08 0.40
CA GLU A 72 -4.84 17.49 -0.53
C GLU A 72 -4.23 17.75 -1.90
N PHE A 73 -4.92 17.36 -2.97
CA PHE A 73 -4.37 17.42 -4.32
C PHE A 73 -5.46 17.32 -5.39
N ASN A 74 -5.05 17.57 -6.63
CA ASN A 74 -5.82 17.22 -7.81
C ASN A 74 -5.07 16.14 -8.58
N LEU A 75 -5.79 15.24 -9.25
CA LEU A 75 -5.14 14.25 -10.12
C LEU A 75 -4.93 14.80 -11.54
N THR A 76 -3.82 14.43 -12.16
CA THR A 76 -3.59 14.61 -13.62
C THR A 76 -4.44 13.69 -14.47
N GLU A 77 -4.93 12.58 -13.91
CA GLU A 77 -5.67 11.52 -14.61
C GLU A 77 -6.70 10.88 -13.68
N SER A 78 -7.82 10.41 -14.23
CA SER A 78 -8.84 9.71 -13.44
C SER A 78 -8.28 8.39 -12.89
N LEU A 79 -8.62 8.05 -11.65
CA LEU A 79 -8.09 6.86 -10.99
C LEU A 79 -9.21 5.99 -10.45
N GLN A 80 -9.25 4.72 -10.84
CA GLN A 80 -10.24 3.77 -10.32
C GLN A 80 -9.86 3.30 -8.91
N ILE A 81 -10.86 2.92 -8.11
CA ILE A 81 -10.60 2.31 -6.78
C ILE A 81 -9.70 1.07 -6.92
N SER A 82 -9.89 0.27 -7.95
CA SER A 82 -9.05 -0.92 -8.21
C SER A 82 -7.57 -0.59 -8.45
N GLU A 83 -7.25 0.61 -8.93
CA GLU A 83 -5.88 1.06 -9.09
C GLU A 83 -5.27 1.54 -7.77
N ILE A 84 -6.08 2.18 -6.92
CA ILE A 84 -5.69 2.53 -5.54
C ILE A 84 -5.39 1.24 -4.76
N GLU A 85 -6.25 0.23 -4.88
CA GLU A 85 -6.06 -1.09 -4.27
C GLU A 85 -4.72 -1.72 -4.70
N ARG A 86 -4.39 -1.69 -5.99
CA ARG A 86 -3.09 -2.18 -6.49
C ARG A 86 -1.91 -1.42 -5.89
N ILE A 87 -2.01 -0.10 -5.75
CA ILE A 87 -0.94 0.73 -5.14
C ILE A 87 -0.80 0.39 -3.66
N VAL A 88 -1.91 0.33 -2.92
CA VAL A 88 -1.92 0.02 -1.49
C VAL A 88 -1.35 -1.38 -1.23
N HIS A 89 -1.80 -2.41 -1.96
CA HIS A 89 -1.31 -3.77 -1.80
C HIS A 89 0.17 -3.93 -2.20
N LYS A 90 0.69 -3.07 -3.07
CA LYS A 90 2.13 -3.02 -3.38
C LYS A 90 2.95 -2.50 -2.20
N ILE A 91 2.38 -1.62 -1.38
CA ILE A 91 3.03 -1.04 -0.19
C ILE A 91 2.86 -1.96 1.02
N ASP A 92 1.63 -2.37 1.31
CA ASP A 92 1.27 -3.32 2.36
C ASP A 92 0.09 -4.18 1.91
N ASN A 93 0.36 -5.46 1.64
CA ASN A 93 -0.63 -6.42 1.14
C ASN A 93 -1.69 -6.84 2.18
N LYS A 94 -1.60 -6.36 3.43
CA LYS A 94 -2.57 -6.62 4.49
C LYS A 94 -3.61 -5.52 4.64
N VAL A 95 -3.41 -4.37 4.00
CA VAL A 95 -4.30 -3.22 4.11
C VAL A 95 -5.40 -3.36 3.06
N GLU A 96 -6.64 -3.46 3.51
CA GLU A 96 -7.79 -3.50 2.61
C GLU A 96 -8.15 -2.11 2.08
N VAL A 97 -8.65 -2.03 0.85
CA VAL A 97 -9.22 -0.82 0.26
C VAL A 97 -10.73 -0.99 0.08
N LEU A 98 -11.52 -0.20 0.80
CA LEU A 98 -12.98 -0.32 0.81
C LEU A 98 -13.66 0.97 0.32
N PRO A 99 -14.68 0.86 -0.56
CA PRO A 99 -15.51 2.00 -0.90
C PRO A 99 -16.35 2.43 0.31
N LYS A 100 -16.61 3.72 0.43
CA LYS A 100 -17.38 4.32 1.51
C LYS A 100 -18.30 5.42 0.99
N ASN A 101 -19.45 5.59 1.63
CA ASN A 101 -20.46 6.57 1.21
C ASN A 101 -20.26 7.96 1.86
N ASP A 102 -19.59 8.03 3.01
CA ASP A 102 -19.37 9.26 3.75
C ASP A 102 -17.88 9.58 3.94
N CYS A 103 -17.52 10.86 3.78
CA CYS A 103 -16.16 11.34 3.98
C CYS A 103 -15.86 11.57 5.47
N LYS A 104 -15.96 10.52 6.28
CA LYS A 104 -15.62 10.54 7.71
C LYS A 104 -14.84 9.28 8.08
N LEU A 105 -13.78 9.42 8.89
CA LEU A 105 -13.03 8.27 9.39
C LEU A 105 -13.90 7.47 10.38
N PRO A 106 -13.96 6.12 10.28
CA PRO A 106 -14.74 5.30 11.20
C PRO A 106 -14.22 5.46 12.64
N LEU A 107 -15.09 5.27 13.64
CA LEU A 107 -14.70 5.48 15.05
C LEU A 107 -13.64 4.47 15.52
N THR A 108 -13.72 3.24 15.05
CA THR A 108 -12.78 2.16 15.37
C THR A 108 -11.72 2.06 14.28
N ALA A 109 -10.45 2.00 14.66
CA ALA A 109 -9.35 1.80 13.72
C ALA A 109 -9.32 0.34 13.23
N THR A 110 -9.35 0.13 11.92
CA THR A 110 -9.33 -1.20 11.28
C THR A 110 -8.12 -1.44 10.39
N ASN A 111 -7.22 -0.46 10.27
CA ASN A 111 -6.08 -0.47 9.35
C ASN A 111 -6.52 -0.63 7.89
N THR A 112 -7.52 0.16 7.50
CA THR A 112 -8.16 0.10 6.18
C THR A 112 -8.00 1.43 5.45
N VAL A 113 -7.89 1.39 4.13
CA VAL A 113 -7.98 2.59 3.26
C VAL A 113 -9.42 2.69 2.77
N PHE A 114 -10.13 3.74 3.18
CA PHE A 114 -11.47 4.04 2.70
C PHE A 114 -11.42 5.03 1.54
N VAL A 115 -12.13 4.75 0.46
CA VAL A 115 -12.30 5.67 -0.67
C VAL A 115 -13.75 6.12 -0.72
N CYS A 116 -13.99 7.42 -0.58
CA CYS A 116 -15.34 7.98 -0.56
C CYS A 116 -15.70 8.73 -1.83
N CYS A 117 -17.01 8.71 -2.09
CA CYS A 117 -17.75 9.78 -2.74
C CYS A 117 -17.64 9.79 -4.27
N SER A 118 -16.73 9.00 -4.86
CA SER A 118 -16.59 8.85 -6.32
C SER A 118 -15.84 7.56 -6.67
N ASP A 119 -16.32 6.82 -7.68
CA ASP A 119 -15.54 5.83 -8.42
C ASP A 119 -15.87 5.97 -9.92
N PRO A 120 -14.91 6.37 -10.77
CA PRO A 120 -13.52 6.69 -10.47
C PRO A 120 -13.32 8.00 -9.71
N LEU A 121 -12.15 8.17 -9.12
CA LEU A 121 -11.68 9.49 -8.69
C LEU A 121 -11.42 10.36 -9.93
N GLU A 122 -12.25 11.37 -10.15
CA GLU A 122 -12.17 12.18 -11.38
C GLU A 122 -10.95 13.11 -11.43
N GLN A 123 -10.39 13.28 -12.63
CA GLN A 123 -9.32 14.23 -12.92
C GLN A 123 -9.74 15.68 -12.60
N GLY A 124 -8.81 16.47 -12.08
CA GLY A 124 -9.01 17.92 -11.87
C GLY A 124 -9.92 18.31 -10.71
N LYS A 125 -10.63 17.36 -10.07
CA LYS A 125 -11.34 17.59 -8.82
C LYS A 125 -10.39 17.50 -7.63
N ARG A 126 -10.79 18.16 -6.54
CA ARG A 126 -10.01 18.25 -5.30
C ARG A 126 -10.24 17.01 -4.43
N ILE A 127 -9.16 16.30 -4.17
CA ILE A 127 -9.13 15.08 -3.38
C ILE A 127 -8.35 15.36 -2.10
N ASN A 128 -8.83 14.83 -0.97
CA ASN A 128 -8.11 14.84 0.29
C ASN A 128 -7.80 13.42 0.76
N ILE A 129 -6.70 13.29 1.49
CA ILE A 129 -6.32 12.09 2.22
C ILE A 129 -6.13 12.49 3.66
N SER A 130 -6.76 11.76 4.56
CA SER A 130 -6.68 12.02 5.99
C SER A 130 -6.46 10.73 6.76
N LYS A 131 -5.69 10.81 7.83
CA LYS A 131 -5.43 9.71 8.76
C LYS A 131 -5.45 10.26 10.17
N ARG A 132 -5.85 9.46 11.16
CA ARG A 132 -5.70 9.84 12.57
C ARG A 132 -4.24 9.66 12.99
N GLN A 133 -3.76 10.51 13.88
CA GLN A 133 -2.40 10.44 14.44
C GLN A 133 -2.25 9.29 15.46
N ILE A 134 -2.70 8.09 15.10
CA ILE A 134 -2.58 6.86 15.89
C ILE A 134 -2.04 5.74 14.99
N THR A 135 -1.22 4.86 15.54
CA THR A 135 -0.67 3.70 14.83
C THR A 135 -1.80 2.79 14.36
N TYR A 136 -1.70 2.24 13.16
CA TYR A 136 -2.73 1.42 12.51
C TYR A 136 -4.06 2.15 12.27
N SER A 137 -4.05 3.49 12.23
CA SER A 137 -5.23 4.25 11.82
C SER A 137 -5.62 3.96 10.39
N ASP A 138 -6.91 4.01 10.15
CA ASP A 138 -7.47 4.06 8.81
C ASP A 138 -7.04 5.31 8.07
N VAL A 139 -6.92 5.17 6.75
CA VAL A 139 -6.67 6.25 5.81
C VAL A 139 -7.97 6.49 5.07
N LEU A 140 -8.38 7.74 4.93
CA LEU A 140 -9.59 8.13 4.21
C LEU A 140 -9.21 9.02 3.04
N ILE A 141 -9.54 8.58 1.83
CA ILE A 141 -9.44 9.33 0.59
C ILE A 141 -10.83 9.81 0.22
N CYS A 142 -11.05 11.12 0.09
CA CYS A 142 -12.31 11.64 -0.41
C CYS A 142 -12.11 12.65 -1.52
N GLN A 143 -13.01 12.59 -2.49
CA GLN A 143 -13.19 13.62 -3.47
C GLN A 143 -14.35 14.52 -3.04
N LYS A 144 -14.09 15.83 -2.94
CA LYS A 144 -15.18 16.79 -2.72
C LYS A 144 -15.90 17.01 -4.04
N GLU A 145 -17.23 16.93 -4.01
CA GLU A 145 -18.11 17.29 -5.14
C GLU A 145 -17.94 18.76 -5.54
#